data_AF-A0A9E4FIL0-F1
#
_entry.id   AF-A0A9E4FIL0-F1
#
_cell.length_a   1.000
_cell.length_b   1.000
_cell.length_c   1.000
_cell.angle_alpha   90.00
_cell.angle_beta   90.00
_cell.angle_gamma   90.00
#
_symmetry.space_group_name_H-M   'P 1'
#
loop_
_entity.id
_entity.type
_entity.pdbx_description
1 polymer ?
#
loop_
_entity_poly.entity_id
_entity_poly.type
_entity_poly.pdbx_seq_one_letter_code
_entity_poly.pdbx_strand_id
1 'polypeptide(L)'
;MERPVYQPPGTPVEELDTPALVVDLSCMERNIEFVHSFFQDSPAKARPHVTAHKCPAITRIQMAAGGTVGGIGVSRIGEAEV
;
A
#
# COMPACT_ATOMS: atom_id res chain seq x y z
N MET A 1 -10.03 -27.21 5.10
CA MET A 1 -9.28 -26.08 4.50
C MET A 1 -7.85 -26.54 4.44
N GLU A 2 -7.33 -26.84 3.25
CA GLU A 2 -5.94 -27.27 3.10
C GLU A 2 -5.01 -26.16 3.60
N ARG A 3 -3.91 -26.53 4.26
CA ARG A 3 -2.92 -25.55 4.71
C ARG A 3 -2.28 -24.96 3.45
N PRO A 4 -2.21 -23.63 3.31
CA PRO A 4 -1.46 -23.02 2.21
C PRO A 4 -0.05 -23.59 2.18
N VAL A 5 0.40 -24.01 1.00
CA VAL A 5 1.78 -24.48 0.82
C VAL A 5 2.70 -23.32 1.18
N TYR A 6 3.69 -23.57 2.05
CA TYR A 6 4.68 -22.54 2.38
C TYR A 6 5.49 -22.20 1.13
N GLN A 7 5.43 -20.94 0.72
CA GLN A 7 6.16 -20.40 -0.43
C GLN A 7 7.18 -19.38 0.09
N PRO A 8 8.49 -19.65 -0.01
CA PRO A 8 9.51 -18.76 0.51
C PRO A 8 9.63 -17.47 -0.32
N PRO A 9 10.17 -16.39 0.25
CA PRO A 9 10.58 -15.22 -0.52
C PRO A 9 11.51 -15.63 -1.69
N GLY A 10 11.22 -15.12 -2.89
CA GLY A 10 11.93 -15.49 -4.12
C GLY A 10 11.23 -16.52 -4.99
N THR A 11 10.12 -17.13 -4.54
CA THR A 11 9.25 -17.97 -5.39
C THR A 11 8.74 -17.14 -6.59
N PRO A 12 8.87 -17.65 -7.84
CA PRO A 12 8.28 -17.02 -9.02
C PRO A 12 6.77 -16.84 -8.90
N VAL A 13 6.22 -15.77 -9.45
CA VAL A 13 4.80 -15.42 -9.27
C VAL A 13 3.86 -16.48 -9.86
N GLU A 14 4.29 -17.13 -10.94
CA GLU A 14 3.61 -18.22 -11.63
C GLU A 14 3.58 -19.54 -10.83
N GLU A 15 4.39 -19.66 -9.78
CA GLU A 15 4.44 -20.82 -8.88
C GLU A 15 3.66 -20.59 -7.58
N LEU A 16 3.07 -19.41 -7.41
CA LEU A 16 2.25 -19.10 -6.24
C LEU A 16 0.96 -19.92 -6.23
N ASP A 17 0.53 -20.32 -5.03
CA ASP A 17 -0.67 -21.14 -4.86
C ASP A 17 -1.87 -20.23 -5.03
N THR A 18 -2.82 -20.63 -5.88
CA THR A 18 -3.93 -19.76 -6.29
C THR A 18 -5.21 -20.11 -5.53
N PRO A 19 -5.98 -19.12 -5.05
CA PRO A 19 -5.85 -17.69 -5.35
C PRO A 19 -4.82 -16.94 -4.48
N ALA A 20 -4.02 -16.09 -5.13
CA ALA A 20 -3.08 -15.19 -4.48
C ALA A 20 -3.34 -13.73 -4.92
N LEU A 21 -3.40 -12.80 -3.95
CA LEU A 21 -3.36 -11.37 -4.23
C LEU A 21 -1.90 -10.92 -4.36
N VAL A 22 -1.51 -10.50 -5.56
CA VAL A 22 -0.13 -10.09 -5.86
C VAL A 22 -0.10 -8.59 -6.13
N VAL A 23 0.93 -7.92 -5.61
CA VAL A 23 1.22 -6.50 -5.85
C VAL A 23 2.59 -6.38 -6.51
N ASP A 24 2.65 -5.75 -7.67
CA ASP A 24 3.91 -5.35 -8.28
C ASP A 24 4.48 -4.15 -7.49
N LEU A 25 5.57 -4.40 -6.77
CA LEU A 25 6.21 -3.40 -5.90
C LEU A 25 6.73 -2.20 -6.71
N SER A 26 7.38 -2.42 -7.85
CA SER A 26 7.93 -1.34 -8.66
C SER A 26 6.84 -0.46 -9.27
N CYS A 27 5.70 -1.05 -9.64
CA CYS A 27 4.53 -0.28 -10.07
C CYS A 27 3.89 0.46 -8.90
N MET A 28 3.75 -0.17 -7.73
CA MET A 28 3.19 0.47 -6.53
C MET A 28 4.03 1.68 -6.10
N GLU A 29 5.35 1.51 -6.00
CA GLU A 29 6.29 2.56 -5.60
C GLU A 29 6.24 3.74 -6.58
N ARG A 30 6.27 3.47 -7.90
CA ARG A 30 6.09 4.52 -8.92
C ARG A 30 4.77 5.25 -8.79
N ASN A 31 3.67 4.55 -8.51
CA ASN A 31 2.37 5.18 -8.36
C ASN A 31 2.31 6.08 -7.12
N ILE A 32 2.92 5.64 -6.01
CA ILE A 32 3.04 6.45 -4.79
C ILE A 32 3.88 7.69 -5.09
N GLU A 33 5.08 7.52 -5.66
CA GLU A 33 5.97 8.63 -6.04
C GLU A 33 5.25 9.64 -6.96
N PHE A 34 4.59 9.15 -8.01
CA PHE A 34 3.89 9.98 -8.98
C PHE A 34 2.81 10.84 -8.33
N VAL A 35 1.95 10.25 -7.50
CA VAL A 35 0.88 11.01 -6.84
C VAL A 35 1.46 11.98 -5.81
N HIS A 36 2.44 11.55 -5.03
CA HIS A 36 2.99 12.35 -3.93
C HIS A 36 3.87 13.50 -4.40
N SER A 37 4.68 13.30 -5.45
CA SER A 37 5.50 14.35 -6.08
C SER A 37 4.66 15.54 -6.54
N PHE A 38 3.47 15.29 -7.09
CA PHE A 38 2.53 16.35 -7.49
C PHE A 38 2.16 17.30 -6.32
N PHE A 39 2.10 16.79 -5.08
CA PHE A 39 1.75 17.57 -3.90
C PHE A 39 2.96 18.10 -3.10
N GLN A 40 4.20 17.81 -3.51
CA GLN A 40 5.39 18.26 -2.78
C GLN A 40 5.47 19.79 -2.74
N ASP A 41 5.34 20.44 -3.90
CA ASP A 41 5.45 21.91 -4.03
C ASP A 41 4.09 22.62 -4.02
N SER A 42 3.01 21.88 -3.83
CA SER A 42 1.65 22.42 -3.74
C SER A 42 1.30 22.84 -2.31
N PRO A 43 0.51 23.91 -2.11
CA PRO A 43 -0.09 24.22 -0.81
C PRO A 43 -1.10 23.13 -0.38
N ALA A 44 -1.70 22.42 -1.33
CA ALA A 44 -2.52 21.24 -1.05
C ALA A 44 -1.62 20.02 -0.80
N LYS A 45 -2.01 19.18 0.16
CA LYS A 45 -1.25 17.99 0.57
C LYS A 45 -2.12 16.73 0.49
N ALA A 46 -1.50 15.61 0.15
CA ALA A 46 -2.16 14.32 0.03
C ALA A 46 -2.51 13.73 1.41
N ARG A 47 -3.77 13.30 1.55
CA ARG A 47 -4.24 12.43 2.63
C ARG A 47 -4.74 11.12 1.99
N PRO A 48 -3.89 10.10 1.86
CA PRO A 48 -4.28 8.86 1.20
C PRO A 48 -5.36 8.13 2.01
N HIS A 49 -6.25 7.45 1.30
CA HIS A 49 -7.38 6.74 1.90
C HIS A 49 -7.10 5.23 1.93
N VAL A 50 -6.86 4.69 3.13
CA VAL A 50 -6.27 3.36 3.35
C VAL A 50 -7.23 2.21 3.06
N THR A 51 -8.54 2.47 3.03
CA THR A 51 -9.57 1.46 2.70
C THR A 51 -9.31 0.75 1.36
N ALA A 52 -8.55 1.37 0.46
CA ALA A 52 -8.14 0.77 -0.81
C ALA A 52 -7.31 -0.52 -0.65
N HIS A 53 -6.39 -0.57 0.33
CA HIS A 53 -5.48 -1.72 0.51
C HIS A 53 -5.48 -2.31 1.92
N LYS A 54 -5.98 -1.58 2.93
CA LYS A 54 -6.09 -2.00 4.34
C LYS A 54 -4.80 -2.62 4.90
N CYS A 55 -3.66 -2.10 4.45
CA CYS A 55 -2.34 -2.64 4.75
C CYS A 55 -1.47 -1.55 5.38
N PRO A 56 -1.20 -1.61 6.71
CA PRO A 56 -0.37 -0.63 7.41
C PRO A 56 1.04 -0.49 6.83
N ALA A 57 1.61 -1.57 6.25
CA ALA A 57 2.92 -1.49 5.62
C ALA A 57 2.93 -0.53 4.42
N ILE A 58 1.92 -0.61 3.55
CA ILE A 58 1.76 0.30 2.40
C ILE A 58 1.47 1.72 2.88
N THR A 59 0.64 1.87 3.92
CA THR A 59 0.35 3.17 4.54
C THR A 59 1.63 3.88 4.99
N ARG A 60 2.55 3.17 5.63
CA ARG A 60 3.82 3.75 6.09
C ARG A 60 4.67 4.26 4.93
N ILE A 61 4.68 3.54 3.80
CA ILE A 61 5.38 3.97 2.59
C ILE A 61 4.78 5.29 2.09
N GLN A 62 3.45 5.39 1.99
CA GLN A 62 2.77 6.62 1.57
C GLN A 62 2.99 7.79 2.54
N MET A 63 3.00 7.54 3.84
CA MET A 63 3.25 8.56 4.86
C MET A 63 4.70 9.05 4.87
N ALA A 64 5.64 8.21 4.45
CA ALA A 64 7.05 8.59 4.29
C ALA A 64 7.31 9.36 2.99
N ALA A 65 6.42 9.29 2.00
CA ALA A 65 6.52 10.04 0.77
C ALA A 65 6.24 11.54 0.98
N GLY A 66 6.87 12.40 0.18
CA GLY A 66 6.67 13.85 0.25
C GLY A 66 5.24 14.28 -0.09
N GLY A 67 4.91 15.55 0.17
CA GLY A 67 3.62 16.11 -0.24
C GLY A 67 2.40 15.57 0.52
N THR A 68 2.60 14.82 1.61
CA THR A 68 1.51 14.32 2.47
C THR A 68 1.22 15.25 3.66
N VAL A 69 0.02 15.15 4.23
CA VAL A 69 -0.36 15.78 5.51
C VAL A 69 0.18 15.03 6.74
N GLY A 70 0.92 13.93 6.55
CA GLY A 70 1.40 13.09 7.66
C GLY A 70 0.29 12.26 8.32
N GLY A 71 -0.78 11.98 7.60
CA GLY A 71 -1.92 11.22 8.09
C GLY A 71 -2.76 10.63 6.97
N ILE A 72 -3.70 9.76 7.34
CA ILE A 72 -4.52 8.99 6.42
C ILE A 72 -6.01 9.26 6.59
N GLY A 73 -6.80 8.80 5.63
CA GLY A 73 -8.25 8.62 5.75
C GLY A 73 -8.60 7.14 5.84
N VAL A 74 -9.66 6.83 6.59
CA VAL A 74 -10.26 5.50 6.70
C VAL A 74 -11.78 5.59 6.61
N SER A 75 -12.44 4.49 6.28
CA SER A 75 -13.91 4.45 6.18
C SER A 75 -14.60 3.96 7.46
N ARG A 76 -13.89 3.27 8.35
CA ARG A 76 -14.47 2.70 9.59
C ARG A 76 -13.49 2.81 10.74
N ILE A 77 -14.02 2.91 11.97
CA ILE A 77 -13.19 3.01 13.19
C ILE A 77 -12.24 1.82 13.32
N GLY A 78 -12.72 0.59 13.07
CA GLY A 78 -11.87 -0.61 13.12
C GLY A 78 -10.72 -0.63 12.09
N GLU A 79 -10.74 0.21 11.06
CA GLU A 79 -9.59 0.37 10.16
C GLU A 79 -8.51 1.28 10.75
N ALA A 80 -8.86 2.18 11.68
CA ALA A 80 -7.92 3.05 12.38
C ALA A 80 -7.26 2.39 13.60
N GLU A 81 -7.81 1.28 14.09
CA GLU A 81 -7.33 0.57 15.27
C GLU A 81 -6.11 -0.34 14.98
N VAL A 82 -5.76 -0.53 13.70
CA VAL A 82 -4.69 -1.41 13.20
C VAL A 82 -3.50 -0.60 12.70
#